data_AF-A0A850Q518-F1
#
_entry.id   AF-A0A850Q518-F1
#
_cell.length_a   1.000
_cell.length_b   1.000
_cell.length_c   1.000
_cell.angle_alpha   90.00
_cell.angle_beta   90.00
_cell.angle_gamma   90.00
#
_symmetry.space_group_name_H-M   'P 1'
#
loop_
_entity.id
_entity.type
_entity.pdbx_description
1 polymer ?
#
loop_
_entity_poly.entity_id
_entity_poly.type
_entity_poly.pdbx_seq_one_letter_code
_entity_poly.pdbx_strand_id
1 'polypeptide(L)'
;MQTVKLNNGIEMPILGYGVFQVTDLKECENGIIAAIESGYRLIDTAASYMNETAVGNAIKNSGAARNDLFITTKLWVQDTGYEKTKLAFEKSLKKLHLDYLDLYL
;
A
#
# COMPACT_ATOMS: atom_id res chain seq x y z
N MET A 1 -15.55 10.78 0.52
CA MET A 1 -14.51 10.67 1.56
C MET A 1 -13.74 11.97 1.61
N GLN A 2 -13.31 12.42 2.79
CA GLN A 2 -12.50 13.64 2.91
C GLN A 2 -11.06 13.37 2.46
N THR A 3 -10.50 14.30 1.69
CA THR A 3 -9.13 14.26 1.19
C THR A 3 -8.38 15.53 1.57
N VAL A 4 -7.06 15.45 1.47
CA VAL A 4 -6.15 16.60 1.51
C VAL A 4 -5.35 16.64 0.20
N LYS A 5 -5.21 17.84 -0.37
CA LYS A 5 -4.42 18.04 -1.57
C LYS A 5 -2.95 18.17 -1.23
N LEU A 6 -2.12 17.29 -1.79
CA LEU A 6 -0.66 17.36 -1.68
C LEU A 6 -0.11 18.52 -2.51
N ASN A 7 1.14 18.90 -2.28
CA ASN A 7 1.78 20.04 -2.93
C ASN A 7 1.92 19.91 -4.47
N ASN A 8 1.82 18.68 -5.01
CA ASN A 8 1.82 18.36 -6.44
C ASN A 8 0.40 18.20 -7.01
N GLY A 9 -0.63 18.43 -6.20
CA GLY A 9 -2.03 18.43 -6.60
C GLY A 9 -2.77 17.10 -6.51
N ILE A 10 -2.09 16.01 -6.13
CA ILE A 10 -2.73 14.72 -5.87
C ILE A 10 -3.61 14.81 -4.61
N GLU A 11 -4.80 14.22 -4.65
CA GLU A 11 -5.73 14.12 -3.52
C GLU A 11 -5.43 12.84 -2.71
N MET A 12 -5.07 13.00 -1.44
CA MET A 12 -4.80 11.89 -0.52
C MET A 12 -5.94 11.76 0.50
N PRO A 13 -6.54 10.56 0.71
CA PRO A 13 -7.51 10.38 1.79
C PRO A 13 -6.91 10.71 3.16
N ILE A 14 -7.64 11.45 3.99
CA ILE A 14 -7.15 11.83 5.32
C ILE A 14 -7.16 10.68 6.33
N LEU A 15 -7.94 9.63 6.05
CA LEU A 15 -8.09 8.45 6.88
C LEU A 15 -7.61 7.23 6.08
N GLY A 16 -6.78 6.41 6.70
CA GLY A 16 -6.20 5.22 6.09
C GLY A 16 -6.06 4.05 7.04
N TYR A 17 -5.84 2.88 6.45
CA TYR A 17 -5.70 1.61 7.15
C TYR A 17 -4.23 1.15 7.10
N GLY A 18 -3.57 1.09 8.25
CA GLY A 18 -2.18 0.66 8.39
C GLY A 18 -2.05 -0.79 8.80
N VAL A 19 -1.08 -1.52 8.23
CA VAL A 19 -0.91 -2.97 8.44
C VAL A 19 0.40 -3.36 9.13
N PHE A 20 0.97 -2.47 9.94
CA PHE A 20 2.18 -2.76 10.70
C PHE A 20 1.94 -3.90 11.71
N GLN A 21 2.89 -4.83 11.81
CA GLN A 21 2.85 -5.97 12.74
C GLN A 21 1.68 -6.96 12.56
N VAL A 22 0.94 -6.90 11.45
CA VAL A 22 0.02 -7.97 11.08
C VAL A 22 0.80 -9.09 10.40
N THR A 23 1.27 -10.05 11.21
CA THR A 23 2.19 -11.12 10.77
C THR A 23 1.47 -12.30 10.12
N ASP A 24 0.21 -12.55 10.46
CA ASP A 24 -0.61 -13.52 9.74
C ASP A 24 -1.06 -12.89 8.41
N LEU A 25 -0.58 -13.46 7.30
CA LEU A 25 -0.87 -12.93 5.97
C LEU A 25 -2.34 -13.05 5.58
N LYS A 26 -3.05 -14.06 6.08
CA LYS A 26 -4.48 -14.23 5.79
C LYS A 26 -5.31 -13.24 6.59
N GLU A 27 -4.94 -13.00 7.85
CA GLU A 27 -5.54 -11.93 8.67
C GLU A 27 -5.29 -10.56 8.04
N CYS A 28 -4.06 -10.29 7.59
CA CYS A 28 -3.71 -9.04 6.91
C CYS A 28 -4.58 -8.82 5.66
N GLU A 29 -4.68 -9.84 4.79
CA GLU A 29 -5.51 -9.77 3.58
C GLU A 29 -6.98 -9.50 3.93
N ASN A 30 -7.56 -10.28 4.84
CA ASN A 30 -8.96 -10.16 5.23
C ASN A 30 -9.27 -8.81 5.89
N GLY A 31 -8.36 -8.29 6.72
CA GLY A 31 -8.50 -6.99 7.38
C GLY A 31 -8.51 -5.83 6.37
N ILE A 32 -7.67 -5.89 5.34
CA ILE A 32 -7.67 -4.88 4.26
C ILE A 32 -8.97 -4.96 3.44
N ILE A 33 -9.45 -6.16 3.10
CA ILE A 33 -10.72 -6.33 2.38
C ILE A 33 -11.86 -5.72 3.19
N ALA A 34 -11.96 -6.05 4.48
CA ALA A 34 -12.99 -5.50 5.36
C ALA A 34 -12.88 -3.96 5.50
N ALA A 35 -11.67 -3.41 5.55
CA ALA A 35 -11.45 -1.97 5.55
C ALA A 35 -11.96 -1.31 4.25
N ILE A 36 -11.65 -1.89 3.09
CA ILE A 36 -12.12 -1.39 1.79
C ILE A 36 -13.65 -1.45 1.69
N GLU A 37 -14.26 -2.56 2.11
CA GLU A 37 -15.72 -2.75 2.18
C GLU A 37 -16.38 -1.72 3.12
N SER A 38 -15.70 -1.37 4.21
CA SER A 38 -16.15 -0.35 5.17
C SER A 38 -15.96 1.09 4.68
N GLY A 39 -15.33 1.30 3.51
CA GLY A 39 -15.17 2.60 2.87
C GLY A 39 -13.75 3.19 2.90
N TYR A 40 -12.76 2.50 3.49
CA TYR A 40 -11.37 2.96 3.39
C TYR A 40 -10.88 2.90 1.94
N ARG A 41 -10.07 3.88 1.56
CA ARG A 41 -9.37 3.88 0.26
C ARG A 41 -7.87 4.09 0.37
N LEU A 42 -7.36 4.55 1.51
CA LEU A 42 -5.92 4.60 1.75
C LEU A 42 -5.47 3.34 2.50
N ILE A 43 -4.48 2.64 1.95
CA ILE A 43 -3.81 1.49 2.58
C ILE A 43 -2.32 1.81 2.74
N ASP A 44 -1.82 1.68 3.97
CA ASP A 44 -0.43 1.91 4.33
C ASP A 44 0.28 0.60 4.72
N THR A 45 1.37 0.29 4.00
CA THR A 45 2.28 -0.82 4.31
C THR A 45 3.74 -0.36 4.22
N ALA A 46 4.70 -1.27 4.32
CA ALA A 46 6.12 -1.04 4.07
C ALA A 46 6.82 -2.35 3.71
N ALA A 47 7.94 -2.27 2.98
CA ALA A 47 8.74 -3.45 2.63
C ALA A 47 9.19 -4.23 3.87
N SER A 48 9.51 -3.54 4.98
CA SER A 48 9.94 -4.15 6.23
C SER A 48 8.82 -4.87 7.00
N TYR A 49 7.55 -4.67 6.63
CA TYR A 49 6.43 -5.34 7.30
C TYR A 49 6.23 -6.77 6.79
N MET A 50 6.91 -7.13 5.69
CA MET A 50 6.90 -8.47 5.11
C MET A 50 5.52 -9.00 4.70
N ASN A 51 4.53 -8.11 4.55
CA ASN A 51 3.14 -8.45 4.23
C ASN A 51 2.61 -7.78 2.94
N GLU A 52 3.46 -7.15 2.13
CA GLU A 52 3.06 -6.53 0.85
C GLU A 52 2.34 -7.50 -0.11
N THR A 53 2.68 -8.80 -0.08
CA THR A 53 1.97 -9.81 -0.88
C THR A 53 0.52 -9.99 -0.43
N ALA A 54 0.24 -9.92 0.88
CA ALA A 54 -1.12 -9.96 1.40
C ALA A 54 -1.90 -8.69 1.01
N VAL A 55 -1.24 -7.54 1.01
CA VAL A 55 -1.82 -6.28 0.53
C VAL A 55 -2.18 -6.36 -0.95
N GLY A 56 -1.28 -6.87 -1.80
CA GLY A 56 -1.55 -7.04 -3.23
C GLY A 56 -2.70 -8.01 -3.51
N ASN A 57 -2.78 -9.11 -2.76
CA ASN A 57 -3.92 -10.03 -2.84
C ASN A 57 -5.23 -9.35 -2.42
N ALA A 58 -5.23 -8.58 -1.32
CA ALA A 58 -6.41 -7.88 -0.84
C ALA A 58 -6.92 -6.85 -1.85
N ILE A 59 -6.02 -6.06 -2.46
CA ILE A 59 -6.38 -5.11 -3.52
C ILE A 59 -7.13 -5.84 -4.65
N LYS A 60 -6.54 -6.93 -5.15
CA LYS A 60 -7.14 -7.75 -6.23
C LYS A 60 -8.48 -8.38 -5.83
N ASN A 61 -8.59 -8.87 -4.60
CA ASN A 61 -9.75 -9.63 -4.12
C ASN A 61 -10.87 -8.74 -3.57
N SER A 62 -10.60 -7.48 -3.23
CA SER A 62 -11.59 -6.54 -2.68
C SER A 62 -12.66 -6.10 -3.69
N GLY A 63 -12.41 -6.27 -4.99
CA GLY A 63 -13.31 -5.79 -6.05
C GLY A 63 -13.31 -4.26 -6.24
N ALA A 64 -12.53 -3.50 -5.46
CA ALA A 64 -12.37 -2.07 -5.66
C ALA A 64 -11.52 -1.79 -6.91
N ALA A 65 -11.90 -0.75 -7.67
CA ALA A 65 -11.09 -0.32 -8.80
C ALA A 65 -9.76 0.25 -8.29
N ARG A 66 -8.64 -0.12 -8.94
CA ARG A 66 -7.30 0.29 -8.48
C ARG A 66 -7.15 1.81 -8.38
N ASN A 67 -7.75 2.57 -9.29
CA ASN A 67 -7.73 4.03 -9.31
C ASN A 67 -8.58 4.69 -8.20
N ASP A 68 -9.42 3.92 -7.50
CA ASP A 68 -10.13 4.41 -6.32
C ASP A 68 -9.31 4.25 -5.04
N LEU A 69 -8.19 3.51 -5.09
CA LEU A 69 -7.32 3.22 -3.94
C LEU A 69 -6.07 4.09 -3.95
N PHE A 70 -5.63 4.47 -2.75
CA PHE A 70 -4.38 5.17 -2.48
C PHE A 70 -3.44 4.24 -1.71
N ILE A 71 -2.41 3.72 -2.36
CA ILE A 71 -1.50 2.71 -1.81
C ILE A 71 -0.16 3.35 -1.47
N THR A 72 0.24 3.21 -0.20
CA THR A 72 1.54 3.66 0.32
C THR A 72 2.39 2.46 0.72
N THR A 73 3.64 2.41 0.25
CA THR A 73 4.68 1.54 0.82
C THR A 73 5.96 2.34 1.04
N LYS A 74 6.94 1.74 1.71
CA LYS A 74 8.14 2.43 2.19
C LYS A 74 9.40 1.65 1.88
N LEU A 75 10.46 2.35 1.51
CA LEU A 75 11.80 1.81 1.37
C LEU A 75 12.31 1.35 2.75
N TRP A 76 12.91 0.16 2.80
CA TRP A 76 13.59 -0.27 4.00
C TRP A 76 15.01 0.28 4.07
N VAL A 77 15.47 0.67 5.25
CA VAL A 77 16.76 1.36 5.45
C VAL A 77 17.96 0.61 4.86
N GLN A 78 17.94 -0.74 4.86
CA GLN A 78 19.01 -1.57 4.30
C GLN A 78 19.15 -1.44 2.78
N ASP A 79 18.08 -1.01 2.10
CA ASP A 79 18.00 -0.83 0.66
C ASP A 79 18.19 0.65 0.24
N THR A 80 18.61 1.52 1.16
CA THR A 80 18.90 2.93 0.85
C THR A 80 20.10 3.06 -0.09
N GLY A 81 19.92 3.84 -1.16
CA GLY A 81 20.94 4.17 -2.15
C GLY A 81 20.38 4.06 -3.56
N TYR A 82 20.86 4.92 -4.47
CA TYR A 82 20.22 5.16 -5.78
C TYR A 82 19.75 3.90 -6.53
N GLU A 83 20.66 2.96 -6.83
CA GLU A 83 20.29 1.72 -7.54
C GLU A 83 19.55 0.72 -6.64
N LYS A 84 19.88 0.65 -5.36
CA LYS A 84 19.21 -0.26 -4.41
C LYS A 84 17.73 0.13 -4.22
N THR A 85 17.44 1.42 -4.12
CA THR A 85 16.08 1.95 -4.01
C THR A 85 15.25 1.60 -5.24
N LYS A 86 15.82 1.70 -6.45
CA LYS A 86 15.12 1.29 -7.68
C LYS A 86 14.78 -0.20 -7.66
N LEU A 87 15.74 -1.05 -7.27
CA LEU A 87 15.50 -2.50 -7.14
C LEU A 87 14.46 -2.84 -6.06
N ALA A 88 14.49 -2.14 -4.92
CA ALA A 88 13.54 -2.32 -3.83
C ALA A 88 12.13 -1.87 -4.22
N PHE A 89 12.01 -0.74 -4.91
CA PHE A 89 10.74 -0.23 -5.45
C PHE A 89 10.09 -1.24 -6.39
N GLU A 90 10.85 -1.77 -7.37
CA GLU A 90 10.39 -2.81 -8.29
C GLU A 90 9.96 -4.10 -7.57
N LYS A 91 10.68 -4.47 -6.51
CA LYS A 91 10.32 -5.62 -5.68
C LYS A 91 9.00 -5.41 -4.94
N SER A 92 8.77 -4.21 -4.41
CA SER A 92 7.50 -3.84 -3.76
C SER A 92 6.34 -3.86 -4.76
N LEU A 93 6.49 -3.26 -5.94
CA LEU A 93 5.47 -3.30 -7.01
C LEU A 93 5.08 -4.73 -7.38
N LYS A 94 6.08 -5.61 -7.56
CA LYS A 94 5.86 -7.03 -7.87
C LYS A 94 5.09 -7.75 -6.76
N LYS A 95 5.43 -7.51 -5.49
CA LYS A 95 4.70 -8.13 -4.37
C LYS A 95 3.27 -7.60 -4.24
N LEU A 96 3.08 -6.31 -4.48
CA LEU A 96 1.78 -5.64 -4.43
C LEU A 96 0.91 -5.95 -5.65
N HIS A 97 1.47 -6.54 -6.71
CA HIS A 97 0.82 -6.73 -8.00
C HIS A 97 0.32 -5.41 -8.63
N LEU A 98 1.13 -4.36 -8.56
CA LEU A 98 0.79 -3.02 -9.05
C LEU A 98 1.80 -2.53 -10.10
N ASP A 99 1.33 -1.67 -11.00
CA ASP A 99 2.18 -0.97 -11.97
C ASP A 99 2.67 0.40 -11.44
N TYR A 100 2.01 0.93 -10.40
CA TYR A 100 2.37 2.20 -9.76
C TYR A 100 1.94 2.25 -8.28
N LEU A 101 2.57 3.15 -7.54
CA LEU A 101 2.24 3.52 -6.16
C LEU A 101 1.75 4.97 -6.13
N ASP A 102 0.85 5.25 -5.20
CA ASP A 102 0.33 6.61 -4.98
C ASP A 102 1.30 7.43 -4.12
N LEU A 103 1.99 6.75 -3.20
CA LEU A 103 3.03 7.33 -2.36
C LEU A 103 4.13 6.30 -2.04
N TYR A 104 5.38 6.73 -2.13
CA TYR A 104 6.55 5.95 -1.72
C TYR A 104 7.39 6.80 -0.77
N LEU A 105 7.70 6.23 0.40
CA LEU A 105 8.44 6.90 1.48
C LEU A 105 9.81 6.28 1.71
#